data_AF-X1ITM8-F1
#
_entry.id   AF-X1ITM8-F1
#
_cell.length_a   1.000
_cell.length_b   1.000
_cell.length_c   1.000
_cell.angle_alpha   90.00
_cell.angle_beta   90.00
_cell.angle_gamma   90.00
#
_symmetry.space_group_name_H-M   'P 1'
#
loop_
_entity.id
_entity.type
_entity.pdbx_description
1 polymer ?
#
loop_
_entity_poly.entity_id
_entity_poly.type
_entity_poly.pdbx_seq_one_letter_code
_entity_poly.pdbx_strand_id
1 'polypeptide(L)'
;MTTKYAIIVPDGAADEPLEQFGNKTVLEAAETPNMDKISAQGRQGLVRTVPADMEPGSDVAQMSLLGYDPLQYYSGRAPIEAVARNIELSAND
;
A
#
# COMPACT_ATOMS: atom_id res chain seq x y z
N MET A 1 8.59 11.41 -25.78
CA MET A 1 7.94 11.89 -24.54
C MET A 1 8.28 10.91 -23.44
N THR A 2 8.59 11.38 -22.24
CA THR A 2 8.79 10.52 -21.06
C THR A 2 7.44 10.13 -20.47
N THR A 3 7.26 8.84 -20.19
CA THR A 3 6.04 8.33 -19.55
C THR A 3 5.98 8.82 -18.11
N LYS A 4 4.81 9.30 -17.68
CA LYS A 4 4.52 9.58 -16.27
C LYS A 4 3.79 8.38 -15.68
N TYR A 5 4.05 8.11 -14.40
CA TYR A 5 3.44 7.02 -13.66
C TYR A 5 2.65 7.57 -12.48
N ALA A 6 1.53 6.92 -12.16
CA ALA A 6 0.75 7.17 -10.97
C ALA A 6 0.54 5.83 -10.24
N ILE A 7 0.87 5.81 -8.95
CA ILE A 7 0.60 4.68 -8.06
C ILE A 7 -0.55 5.12 -7.16
N ILE A 8 -1.66 4.37 -7.17
CA ILE A 8 -2.85 4.65 -6.38
C ILE A 8 -2.99 3.52 -5.37
N VAL A 9 -2.95 3.86 -4.08
CA VAL A 9 -3.02 2.90 -2.96
C VAL A 9 -4.31 3.14 -2.19
N PRO A 10 -5.35 2.32 -2.38
CA PRO A 10 -6.54 2.35 -1.53
C PRO A 10 -6.20 1.66 -0.20
N ASP A 11 -5.79 2.46 0.79
CA ASP A 11 -5.31 1.95 2.08
C ASP A 11 -6.39 1.11 2.79
N GLY A 12 -6.01 -0.07 3.29
CA GLY A 12 -6.91 -1.01 3.96
C GLY A 12 -8.05 -1.56 3.09
N ALA A 13 -7.98 -1.45 1.76
CA ALA A 13 -9.11 -1.84 0.89
C ALA A 13 -9.24 -3.35 0.64
N ALA A 14 -8.19 -4.13 0.92
CA ALA A 14 -8.29 -5.59 0.89
C ALA A 14 -9.13 -6.06 2.09
N ASP A 15 -10.05 -6.97 1.84
CA ASP A 15 -11.00 -7.46 2.85
C ASP A 15 -11.37 -8.92 2.55
N GLU A 16 -12.06 -9.55 3.50
CA GLU A 16 -12.61 -10.90 3.38
C GLU A 16 -14.05 -10.87 2.86
N PRO A 17 -14.57 -11.98 2.31
CA PRO A 17 -15.98 -12.10 1.95
C PRO A 17 -16.92 -11.92 3.15
N LEU A 18 -17.96 -11.09 2.99
CA LEU A 18 -18.94 -10.79 4.04
C LEU A 18 -20.34 -11.29 3.67
N GLU A 19 -21.02 -11.96 4.61
CA GLU A 19 -22.36 -12.55 4.41
C GLU A 19 -23.40 -11.49 4.01
N GLN A 20 -23.37 -10.31 4.65
CA GLN A 20 -24.28 -9.19 4.35
C GLN A 20 -24.16 -8.65 2.91
N PHE A 21 -23.08 -8.98 2.21
CA PHE A 21 -22.85 -8.64 0.80
C PHE A 21 -22.97 -9.85 -0.13
N GLY A 22 -23.58 -10.95 0.34
CA GLY A 22 -23.74 -12.18 -0.43
C GLY A 22 -22.42 -12.91 -0.65
N ASN A 23 -21.57 -12.97 0.38
CA ASN A 23 -20.23 -13.58 0.36
C ASN A 23 -19.28 -12.91 -0.65
N LYS A 24 -19.35 -11.58 -0.74
CA LYS A 24 -18.43 -10.72 -1.49
C LYS A 24 -17.59 -9.89 -0.53
N THR A 25 -16.39 -9.51 -0.94
CA THR A 25 -15.62 -8.44 -0.29
C THR A 25 -16.30 -7.09 -0.49
N VAL A 26 -15.92 -6.09 0.32
CA VAL A 26 -16.46 -4.73 0.17
C VAL A 26 -16.17 -4.15 -1.22
N LEU A 27 -14.98 -4.39 -1.78
CA LEU A 27 -14.63 -3.93 -3.13
C LEU A 27 -15.45 -4.60 -4.23
N GLU A 28 -15.79 -5.89 -4.09
CA GLU A 28 -16.64 -6.60 -5.05
C GLU A 28 -18.12 -6.19 -4.96
N ALA A 29 -18.56 -5.74 -3.79
CA ALA A 29 -19.92 -5.26 -3.57
C ALA A 29 -20.11 -3.79 -4.01
N ALA A 30 -19.04 -3.00 -4.00
CA ALA A 30 -19.08 -1.58 -4.34
C ALA A 30 -19.22 -1.31 -5.85
N GLU A 31 -19.96 -0.26 -6.21
CA GLU A 31 -20.01 0.22 -7.60
C GLU A 31 -18.75 1.03 -7.93
N THR A 32 -17.79 0.40 -8.63
CA THR A 32 -16.48 1.02 -8.94
C THR A 32 -16.16 1.06 -10.44
N PRO A 33 -17.03 1.66 -11.29
CA PRO A 33 -16.94 1.54 -12.76
C PRO A 33 -15.62 2.01 -13.36
N ASN A 34 -14.94 2.97 -12.73
CA ASN A 34 -13.63 3.46 -13.18
C ASN A 34 -12.50 2.47 -12.87
N MET A 35 -12.53 1.84 -11.69
CA MET A 35 -11.55 0.84 -11.29
C MET A 35 -11.76 -0.44 -12.10
N ASP A 36 -13.01 -0.84 -12.31
CA ASP A 36 -13.39 -1.96 -13.18
C ASP A 36 -12.86 -1.78 -14.60
N LYS A 37 -13.00 -0.58 -15.16
CA LYS A 37 -12.48 -0.25 -16.49
C LYS A 37 -10.95 -0.36 -16.56
N ILE A 38 -10.23 0.17 -15.57
CA ILE A 38 -8.76 0.07 -15.50
C ILE A 38 -8.33 -1.39 -15.38
N SER A 39 -9.02 -2.16 -14.52
CA SER A 39 -8.77 -3.57 -14.27
C SER A 39 -8.96 -4.42 -15.54
N ALA A 40 -10.10 -4.23 -16.24
CA ALA A 40 -10.44 -4.98 -17.45
C ALA A 40 -9.55 -4.63 -18.67
N GLN A 41 -9.02 -3.42 -18.73
CA GLN A 41 -8.13 -2.97 -19.82
C GLN A 41 -6.64 -3.12 -19.49
N GLY A 42 -6.33 -3.45 -18.24
CA GLY A 42 -4.99 -3.50 -17.69
C GLY A 42 -4.45 -4.92 -17.52
N ARG A 43 -3.57 -5.07 -16.53
CA ARG A 43 -3.07 -6.37 -16.05
C ARG A 43 -3.39 -6.48 -14.58
N GLN A 44 -3.89 -7.65 -14.20
CA GLN A 44 -4.22 -7.96 -12.81
C GLN A 44 -3.15 -8.85 -12.20
N GLY A 45 -3.01 -8.78 -10.88
CA GLY A 45 -2.10 -9.61 -10.11
C GLY A 45 -2.29 -9.37 -8.62
N LEU A 46 -1.71 -10.27 -7.82
CA LEU A 46 -1.61 -10.10 -6.37
C LEU A 46 -0.22 -9.59 -6.02
N VAL A 47 -0.14 -8.75 -5.00
CA VAL A 47 1.12 -8.20 -4.50
C VAL A 47 1.19 -8.40 -2.99
N ARG A 48 2.36 -8.83 -2.51
CA ARG A 48 2.71 -8.83 -1.09
C ARG A 48 3.65 -7.65 -0.86
N THR A 49 3.17 -6.62 -0.17
CA THR A 49 3.91 -5.38 0.11
C THR A 49 4.66 -5.41 1.44
N VAL A 50 4.32 -6.35 2.32
CA VAL A 50 4.97 -6.54 3.63
C VAL A 50 5.69 -7.88 3.61
N PRO A 51 7.01 -7.93 3.89
CA PRO A 51 7.73 -9.18 4.06
C PRO A 51 7.13 -10.05 5.17
N ALA A 52 7.29 -11.36 5.07
CA ALA A 52 6.69 -12.30 6.03
C ALA A 52 7.17 -12.09 7.47
N ASP A 53 8.40 -11.60 7.64
CA ASP A 53 9.05 -11.42 8.95
C ASP A 53 8.88 -9.99 9.51
N MET A 54 7.90 -9.23 9.01
CA MET A 54 7.64 -7.85 9.44
C MET A 54 6.16 -7.63 9.79
N GLU A 55 5.93 -6.72 10.73
CA GLU A 55 4.57 -6.27 11.08
C GLU A 55 3.92 -5.55 9.87
N PRO A 56 2.62 -5.77 9.62
CA PRO A 56 1.91 -5.21 8.46
C PRO A 56 1.52 -3.74 8.65
N GLY A 57 2.51 -2.88 8.84
CA GLY A 57 2.34 -1.43 8.94
C GLY A 57 2.38 -0.72 7.59
N SER A 58 1.63 0.40 7.46
CA SER A 58 1.62 1.23 6.25
C SER A 58 3.00 1.80 5.91
N ASP A 59 3.84 2.07 6.90
CA ASP A 59 5.25 2.45 6.77
C ASP A 59 6.07 1.40 6.00
N VAL A 60 6.01 0.14 6.45
CA VAL A 60 6.70 -0.99 5.79
C VAL A 60 6.14 -1.23 4.38
N ALA A 61 4.81 -1.23 4.23
CA ALA A 61 4.15 -1.46 2.95
C ALA A 61 4.50 -0.40 1.90
N GLN A 62 4.50 0.89 2.29
CA GLN A 62 4.85 1.99 1.39
C GLN A 62 6.32 1.96 0.99
N MET A 63 7.22 1.58 1.90
CA MET A 63 8.65 1.44 1.61
C MET A 63 8.90 0.41 0.49
N SER A 64 8.27 -0.77 0.59
CA SER A 64 8.30 -1.79 -0.46
C SER A 64 7.72 -1.29 -1.79
N LEU A 65 6.59 -0.59 -1.76
CA LEU A 65 5.94 -0.04 -2.95
C LEU A 65 6.81 1.00 -3.68
N LEU A 66 7.59 1.78 -2.93
CA LEU A 66 8.54 2.76 -3.47
C LEU A 66 9.86 2.13 -3.94
N GLY A 67 10.04 0.82 -3.75
CA GLY A 67 11.18 0.05 -4.24
C GLY A 67 12.35 -0.10 -3.26
N TYR A 68 12.15 0.25 -1.99
CA TYR A 68 13.14 0.03 -0.93
C TYR A 68 12.95 -1.36 -0.31
N ASP A 69 14.06 -1.96 0.14
CA ASP A 69 13.99 -3.18 0.96
C ASP A 69 13.76 -2.80 2.43
N PRO A 70 12.55 -3.03 2.99
CA PRO A 70 12.28 -2.65 4.36
C PRO A 70 13.10 -3.45 5.39
N LEU A 71 13.62 -4.63 5.07
CA LEU A 71 14.51 -5.37 5.98
C LEU A 71 15.86 -4.67 6.15
N GLN A 72 16.27 -3.87 5.16
CA GLN A 72 17.52 -3.12 5.20
C GLN A 72 17.33 -1.69 5.71
N TYR A 73 16.24 -1.02 5.32
CA TYR A 73 16.11 0.44 5.49
C TYR A 73 15.10 0.87 6.55
N TYR A 74 14.26 -0.04 7.07
CA TYR A 74 13.28 0.33 8.08
C TYR A 74 13.92 0.51 9.45
N SER A 75 13.92 1.75 9.96
CA SER A 75 14.42 2.12 11.28
C SER A 75 13.30 2.33 12.32
N GLY A 76 12.06 1.97 11.98
CA GLY A 76 10.87 2.22 12.80
C GLY A 76 10.01 3.37 12.29
N ARG A 77 8.79 3.48 12.83
CA ARG A 77 7.81 4.51 12.45
C ARG A 77 8.21 5.92 12.88
N ALA A 78 8.80 6.06 14.07
CA ALA A 78 9.05 7.36 14.68
C ALA A 78 9.95 8.27 13.82
N PRO A 79 11.07 7.79 13.23
CA PRO A 79 11.88 8.60 12.32
C PRO A 79 11.10 9.13 11.09
N ILE A 80 10.23 8.29 10.50
CA ILE A 80 9.41 8.67 9.33
C ILE A 80 8.43 9.80 9.70
N GLU A 81 7.73 9.65 10.83
CA GLU A 81 6.78 10.63 11.34
C GLU A 81 7.44 11.95 11.74
N ALA A 82 8.66 11.91 12.30
CA ALA A 82 9.41 13.10 12.65
C ALA A 82 9.78 13.91 11.40
N VAL A 83 10.28 13.26 10.35
CA VAL A 83 10.58 13.92 9.06
C VAL A 83 9.31 14.50 8.44
N ALA A 84 8.18 13.79 8.50
CA ALA A 84 6.89 14.30 8.02
C ALA A 84 6.43 15.59 8.74
N ARG A 85 6.89 15.80 9.98
CA ARG A 85 6.64 17.01 10.78
C ARG A 85 7.75 18.06 10.65
N ASN A 86 8.69 17.89 9.71
CA ASN A 86 9.87 18.74 9.51
C ASN A 86 10.76 18.83 10.75
N ILE A 87 10.84 17.76 11.54
CA ILE A 87 11.81 17.63 12.62
C ILE A 87 13.09 17.05 12.00
N GLU A 88 14.19 17.79 12.13
CA GLU A 88 15.51 17.32 11.67
C GLU A 88 16.00 16.17 12.57
N LEU A 89 16.50 15.11 11.94
CA LEU A 89 17.08 13.96 12.61
C LEU A 89 18.53 13.79 12.17
N SER A 90 19.38 13.37 13.09
CA SER A 90 20.71 12.84 12.82
C SER A 90 20.66 11.32 12.67
N ALA A 91 21.79 10.72 12.28
CA ALA A 91 21.88 9.26 12.15
C ALA A 91 21.78 8.49 13.48
N ASN A 92 21.83 9.19 14.62
CA ASN A 92 21.82 8.59 15.96
C ASN A 92 20.53 8.93 16.76
N ASP A 93 19.55 9.57 16.13
CA ASP A 93 18.25 9.88 16.74
C ASP A 93 17.20 8.79 16.48
#